data_AF-A0AA95GJR5-F1
#
_entry.id   AF-A0AA95GJR5-F1
#
_cell.length_a   1.000
_cell.length_b   1.000
_cell.length_c   1.000
_cell.angle_alpha   90.00
_cell.angle_beta   90.00
_cell.angle_gamma   90.00
#
_symmetry.space_group_name_H-M   'P 1'
#
loop_
_entity.id
_entity.type
_entity.pdbx_description
1 polymer ?
#
loop_
_entity_poly.entity_id
_entity_poly.type
_entity_poly.pdbx_seq_one_letter_code
_entity_poly.pdbx_strand_id
1 'polypeptide(L)'
;MLNEPNICIQVQSVYIENQSLPEEARFVFAYTISIRNLGRSPVQLISRYWLITNSDGKRTEVQGQGVVGEQPIIQPSAEYRYTSGAIIETPMGTMEGHYVMLDNNGKNFYVDIPVFRLAIPTLIN
;
A
#
# COMPACT_ATOMS: atom_id res chain seq x y z
N MET A 1 14.73 22.56 -5.51
CA MET A 1 15.36 22.79 -4.20
C MET A 1 16.07 21.50 -3.79
N LEU A 2 17.24 21.54 -3.13
CA LEU A 2 18.12 20.36 -2.99
C LEU A 2 17.66 19.30 -1.97
N ASN A 3 16.58 19.54 -1.22
CA ASN A 3 16.16 18.73 -0.05
C ASN A 3 14.69 18.29 -0.07
N GLU A 4 14.00 18.30 -1.21
CA GLU A 4 12.63 17.75 -1.26
C GLU A 4 12.64 16.22 -1.07
N PRO A 5 11.70 15.65 -0.28
CA PRO A 5 11.54 14.21 -0.18
C PRO A 5 11.27 13.60 -1.56
N ASN A 6 11.93 12.48 -1.85
CA ASN A 6 11.70 11.70 -3.07
C ASN A 6 11.49 10.25 -2.66
N ILE A 7 10.23 9.81 -2.65
CA ILE A 7 9.83 8.48 -2.21
C ILE A 7 9.27 7.70 -3.39
N CYS A 8 9.82 6.51 -3.62
CA CYS A 8 9.35 5.58 -4.63
C CYS A 8 8.58 4.45 -3.95
N ILE A 9 7.35 4.22 -4.40
CA ILE A 9 6.47 3.14 -3.92
C ILE A 9 6.38 2.08 -5.01
N GLN A 10 6.65 0.84 -4.63
CA GLN A 10 6.42 -0.33 -5.49
C GLN A 10 5.49 -1.30 -4.78
N VAL A 11 4.55 -1.88 -5.53
CA VAL A 11 3.54 -2.79 -4.97
C VAL A 11 3.50 -4.07 -5.80
N GLN A 12 3.39 -5.19 -5.11
CA GLN A 12 3.12 -6.50 -5.69
C GLN A 12 1.96 -7.13 -4.95
N SER A 13 0.96 -7.65 -5.66
CA SER A 13 -0.19 -8.34 -5.07
C SER A 13 -0.24 -9.79 -5.57
N VAL A 14 -0.78 -10.67 -4.74
CA VAL A 14 -0.99 -12.08 -5.08
C VAL A 14 -2.29 -12.58 -4.44
N TYR A 15 -3.04 -13.38 -5.20
CA TYR A 15 -4.22 -14.09 -4.71
C TYR A 15 -3.81 -15.28 -3.84
N ILE A 16 -4.47 -15.44 -2.70
CA ILE A 16 -4.20 -16.51 -1.73
C ILE A 16 -5.34 -17.52 -1.77
N GLU A 17 -5.21 -18.50 -2.67
CA GLU A 17 -6.27 -19.49 -2.96
C GLU A 17 -6.70 -20.27 -1.72
N ASN A 18 -5.74 -20.74 -0.91
CA ASN A 18 -6.02 -21.55 0.28
C ASN A 18 -6.70 -20.79 1.45
N GLN A 19 -6.81 -19.46 1.38
CA GLN A 19 -7.52 -18.63 2.37
C GLN A 19 -8.82 -18.02 1.82
N SER A 20 -9.08 -18.26 0.53
CA SER A 20 -10.23 -17.73 -0.18
C SER A 20 -11.35 -18.76 -0.27
N LEU A 21 -12.59 -18.29 -0.27
CA LEU A 21 -13.81 -19.08 -0.44
C LEU A 21 -14.67 -18.37 -1.49
N PRO A 22 -14.40 -18.60 -2.80
CA PRO A 22 -15.11 -17.90 -3.88
C PRO A 22 -16.63 -18.09 -3.83
N GLU A 23 -17.10 -19.26 -3.39
CA GLU A 23 -18.51 -19.60 -3.19
C GLU A 23 -19.19 -18.77 -2.08
N GLU A 24 -18.41 -18.22 -1.15
CA GLU A 24 -18.86 -17.30 -0.09
C GLU A 24 -18.54 -15.83 -0.42
N ALA A 25 -18.18 -15.53 -1.67
CA ALA A 25 -17.72 -14.20 -2.09
C ALA A 25 -16.57 -13.68 -1.20
N ARG A 26 -15.60 -14.54 -0.89
CA ARG A 26 -14.45 -14.19 -0.06
C ARG A 26 -13.15 -14.41 -0.84
N PHE A 27 -12.53 -13.33 -1.28
CA PHE A 27 -11.26 -13.37 -2.03
C PHE A 27 -10.15 -12.70 -1.21
N VAL A 28 -9.14 -13.48 -0.84
CA VAL A 28 -8.00 -13.04 -0.02
C VAL A 28 -6.81 -12.75 -0.90
N PHE A 29 -6.24 -11.57 -0.72
CA PHE A 29 -5.04 -11.12 -1.41
C PHE A 29 -3.98 -10.73 -0.40
N ALA A 30 -2.74 -11.13 -0.64
CA ALA A 30 -1.58 -10.54 0.01
C ALA A 30 -1.00 -9.46 -0.89
N TYR A 31 -0.52 -8.38 -0.31
CA TYR A 31 0.24 -7.35 -1.02
C TYR A 31 1.53 -7.03 -0.27
N THR A 32 2.61 -6.88 -1.02
CA THR A 32 3.93 -6.47 -0.54
C THR A 32 4.23 -5.09 -1.09
N ILE A 33 4.57 -4.15 -0.20
CA ILE A 33 4.93 -2.79 -0.56
C ILE A 33 6.38 -2.54 -0.19
N SER A 34 7.12 -2.00 -1.16
CA SER A 34 8.46 -1.45 -0.98
C SER A 34 8.39 0.07 -1.01
N ILE A 35 8.85 0.69 0.07
CA ILE A 35 8.95 2.13 0.24
C ILE A 35 10.42 2.51 0.22
N ARG A 36 10.87 3.12 -0.87
CA ARG A 36 12.28 3.49 -1.05
C ARG A 36 12.47 4.99 -0.95
N ASN A 37 13.37 5.42 -0.07
CA ASN A 37 13.76 6.81 0.03
C ASN A 37 14.88 7.12 -0.96
N LEU A 38 14.54 7.77 -2.07
CA LEU A 38 15.48 8.26 -3.08
C LEU A 38 15.95 9.70 -2.79
N GLY A 39 15.47 10.30 -1.70
CA GLY A 39 15.89 11.59 -1.21
C GLY A 39 17.24 11.55 -0.50
N ARG A 40 17.68 12.71 -0.02
CA ARG A 40 18.97 12.92 0.66
C ARG A 40 18.86 13.04 2.18
N SER A 41 17.66 12.93 2.73
CA SER A 41 17.38 13.06 4.16
C SER A 41 16.42 11.98 4.63
N PRO A 42 16.49 11.55 5.90
CA PRO A 42 15.58 10.55 6.43
C PRO A 42 14.13 11.06 6.41
N VAL A 43 13.20 10.13 6.26
CA VAL A 43 11.76 10.38 6.37
C VAL A 43 11.13 9.36 7.32
N GLN A 44 9.98 9.68 7.89
CA GLN A 44 9.25 8.75 8.75
C GLN A 44 7.83 8.54 8.24
N LEU A 45 7.38 7.29 8.12
CA LEU A 45 5.99 6.97 7.85
C LEU A 45 5.16 7.11 9.14
N ILE A 46 4.10 7.90 9.10
CA ILE A 46 3.25 8.16 10.27
C ILE A 46 1.92 7.44 10.18
N SER A 47 1.24 7.53 9.03
CA SER A 47 -0.08 6.92 8.85
C SER A 47 -0.35 6.59 7.38
N ARG A 48 -1.40 5.81 7.15
CA ARG A 48 -1.83 5.38 5.83
C ARG A 48 -3.32 5.61 5.65
N TYR A 49 -3.70 5.91 4.41
CA TYR A 49 -5.06 5.87 3.90
C TYR A 49 -5.10 4.88 2.74
N TRP A 50 -6.15 4.08 2.68
CA TRP A 50 -6.46 3.18 1.59
C TRP A 50 -7.91 3.38 1.13
N LEU A 51 -8.09 3.41 -0.19
CA LEU A 51 -9.35 3.21 -0.88
C LEU A 51 -9.29 1.87 -1.60
N ILE A 52 -10.21 0.98 -1.25
CA ILE A 52 -10.39 -0.33 -1.88
C ILE A 52 -11.65 -0.26 -2.72
N THR A 53 -11.55 -0.57 -4.01
CA THR A 53 -12.69 -0.61 -4.94
C THR A 53 -12.87 -2.01 -5.49
N ASN A 54 -14.01 -2.63 -5.18
CA ASN A 54 -14.42 -3.91 -5.76
C ASN A 54 -14.84 -3.72 -7.23
N SER A 55 -14.87 -4.80 -8.02
CA SER A 55 -15.29 -4.74 -9.43
C SER A 55 -16.77 -4.41 -9.64
N ASP A 56 -17.61 -4.58 -8.62
CA ASP A 56 -19.00 -4.12 -8.61
C ASP A 56 -19.15 -2.61 -8.29
N GLY A 57 -18.05 -1.92 -8.05
CA GLY A 57 -18.00 -0.49 -7.71
C GLY A 57 -18.13 -0.18 -6.22
N LYS A 58 -18.30 -1.19 -5.34
CA LYS A 58 -18.32 -0.98 -3.88
C LYS A 58 -16.96 -0.45 -3.42
N ARG A 59 -16.98 0.61 -2.60
CA ARG A 59 -15.79 1.28 -2.06
C ARG A 59 -15.69 1.13 -0.55
N THR A 60 -14.48 0.84 -0.07
CA THR A 60 -14.15 0.73 1.35
C THR A 60 -12.93 1.57 1.66
N GLU A 61 -13.03 2.44 2.65
CA GLU A 61 -11.89 3.24 3.13
C GLU A 61 -11.29 2.61 4.39
N VAL A 62 -9.95 2.58 4.45
CA VAL A 62 -9.21 2.09 5.61
C VAL A 62 -8.14 3.11 5.96
N GLN A 63 -8.12 3.58 7.20
CA GLN A 63 -7.14 4.53 7.70
C GLN A 63 -6.52 4.03 8.99
N GLY A 64 -5.26 4.37 9.24
CA GLY A 64 -4.62 3.99 10.50
C GLY A 64 -3.18 4.48 10.63
N GLN A 65 -2.70 4.46 11.87
CA GLN A 65 -1.31 4.77 12.19
C GLN A 65 -0.39 3.67 11.67
N GLY A 66 0.77 4.10 11.17
CA GLY A 66 1.84 3.24 10.71
C GLY A 66 1.46 2.30 9.56
N VAL A 67 2.25 1.25 9.43
CA VAL A 67 2.02 0.07 8.60
C VAL A 67 2.40 -1.15 9.43
N VAL A 68 1.60 -2.21 9.42
CA VAL A 68 1.85 -3.46 10.19
C VAL A 68 2.22 -3.26 11.68
N GLY A 69 1.75 -2.16 12.29
CA GLY A 69 2.06 -1.81 13.69
C GLY A 69 3.30 -0.94 13.88
N GLU A 70 3.96 -0.52 12.81
CA GLU A 70 5.23 0.23 12.84
C GLU A 70 5.12 1.59 12.15
N GLN A 71 5.93 2.56 12.60
CA GLN A 71 6.13 3.87 11.98
C GLN A 71 7.60 4.02 11.54
N PRO A 72 8.02 3.33 10.46
CA PRO A 72 9.42 3.21 10.10
C PRO A 72 10.07 4.54 9.73
N ILE A 73 11.30 4.74 10.18
CA ILE A 73 12.20 5.79 9.70
C ILE A 73 13.04 5.20 8.56
N ILE A 74 12.94 5.79 7.37
CA ILE A 74 13.60 5.30 6.15
C ILE A 74 14.75 6.24 5.82
N GLN A 75 15.97 5.74 5.98
CA GLN A 75 17.20 6.47 5.69
C GLN A 75 17.37 6.74 4.18
N PRO A 76 18.15 7.74 3.78
CA PRO A 76 18.49 7.97 2.37
C PRO A 76 19.02 6.70 1.69
N SER A 77 18.55 6.42 0.47
CA SER A 77 18.83 5.21 -0.31
C SER A 77 18.32 3.88 0.27
N ALA A 78 17.74 3.87 1.47
CA ALA A 78 17.20 2.68 2.11
C ALA A 78 15.79 2.35 1.61
N GLU A 79 15.38 1.10 1.82
CA GLU A 79 14.05 0.58 1.54
C GLU A 79 13.45 -0.02 2.81
N TYR A 80 12.18 0.26 3.06
CA TYR A 80 11.36 -0.47 4.01
C TYR A 80 10.35 -1.31 3.23
N ARG A 81 10.26 -2.61 3.55
CA ARG A 81 9.38 -3.55 2.87
C ARG A 81 8.48 -4.25 3.87
N TYR A 82 7.19 -4.32 3.57
CA TYR A 82 6.23 -5.03 4.40
C TYR A 82 5.17 -5.75 3.55
N THR A 83 4.58 -6.80 4.12
CA THR A 83 3.48 -7.55 3.52
C THR A 83 2.25 -7.45 4.41
N SER A 84 1.08 -7.26 3.81
CA SER A 84 -0.21 -7.27 4.50
C SER A 84 -1.28 -7.91 3.62
N GLY A 85 -2.51 -7.97 4.12
CA GLY A 85 -3.63 -8.64 3.45
C GLY A 85 -4.81 -7.71 3.19
N ALA A 86 -5.56 -8.01 2.13
CA ALA A 86 -6.86 -7.43 1.84
C ALA A 86 -7.85 -8.55 1.53
N ILE A 87 -9.09 -8.38 1.96
CA ILE A 87 -10.21 -9.28 1.66
C ILE A 87 -11.22 -8.45 0.88
N ILE A 88 -11.61 -8.91 -0.30
CA ILE A 88 -12.65 -8.29 -1.11
C ILE A 88 -13.72 -9.31 -1.50
N GLU A 89 -14.88 -8.81 -1.89
CA GLU A 89 -16.08 -9.62 -2.17
C GLU A 89 -16.16 -10.07 -3.65
N THR A 90 -15.16 -9.71 -4.44
CA THR A 90 -15.15 -9.95 -5.89
C THR A 90 -13.80 -10.52 -6.33
N PRO A 91 -13.74 -11.29 -7.44
CA PRO A 91 -12.49 -11.92 -7.90
C PRO A 91 -11.46 -10.92 -8.42
N MET A 92 -11.85 -9.65 -8.59
CA MET A 92 -10.97 -8.56 -8.94
C MET A 92 -11.41 -7.24 -8.30
N GLY A 93 -10.45 -6.37 -8.02
CA GLY A 93 -10.65 -5.02 -7.55
C GLY A 93 -9.36 -4.20 -7.66
N THR A 94 -9.39 -2.99 -7.11
CA THR A 94 -8.22 -2.11 -7.03
C THR A 94 -8.02 -1.59 -5.62
N MET A 95 -6.77 -1.25 -5.32
CA MET A 95 -6.40 -0.50 -4.14
C MET A 95 -5.57 0.70 -4.54
N GLU A 96 -5.81 1.83 -3.89
CA GLU A 96 -5.07 3.07 -4.03
C GLU A 96 -5.06 3.83 -2.71
N GLY A 97 -4.19 4.82 -2.56
CA GLY A 97 -4.17 5.58 -1.32
C GLY A 97 -2.93 6.46 -1.19
N HIS A 98 -2.59 6.80 0.04
CA HIS A 98 -1.40 7.59 0.33
C HIS A 98 -0.87 7.30 1.73
N TYR A 99 0.42 7.56 1.92
CA TYR A 99 1.03 7.69 3.23
C TYR A 99 1.12 9.16 3.64
N VAL A 100 0.96 9.41 4.94
CA VAL A 100 1.41 10.64 5.57
C VAL A 100 2.79 10.39 6.16
N MET A 101 3.75 11.22 5.78
CA MET A 101 5.14 11.12 6.21
C MET A 101 5.65 12.43 6.82
N LEU A 102 6.67 12.32 7.66
CA LEU A 102 7.46 13.46 8.14
C LEU A 102 8.79 13.53 7.42
N ASP A 103 9.19 14.74 7.00
CA ASP A 103 10.55 15.02 6.55
C ASP A 103 11.51 15.21 7.74
N ASN A 104 12.78 15.50 7.45
CA ASN A 104 13.81 15.72 8.46
C ASN A 104 13.60 16.97 9.34
N ASN A 105 12.69 17.87 8.96
CA ASN A 105 12.32 19.05 9.72
C ASN A 105 11.01 18.84 10.50
N GLY A 106 10.43 17.63 10.46
CA GLY A 106 9.15 17.33 11.07
C GLY A 106 7.96 17.92 10.32
N LYS A 107 8.10 18.28 9.04
CA LYS A 107 6.98 18.73 8.21
C LYS A 107 6.27 17.53 7.58
N ASN A 108 4.94 17.54 7.65
CA ASN A 108 4.11 16.56 6.97
C ASN A 108 4.17 16.70 5.44
N PHE A 109 4.24 15.57 4.75
CA PHE A 109 4.02 15.46 3.31
C PHE A 109 3.29 14.15 2.97
N TYR A 110 2.66 14.13 1.79
CA TYR A 110 1.91 12.99 1.29
C TYR A 110 2.72 12.24 0.24
N VAL A 111 2.62 10.90 0.27
CA VAL A 111 3.19 10.03 -0.77
C VAL A 111 2.07 9.16 -1.31
N ASP A 112 1.71 9.35 -2.56
CA ASP A 112 0.69 8.56 -3.22
C ASP A 112 1.16 7.12 -3.40
N ILE A 113 0.24 6.19 -3.19
CA ILE A 113 0.41 4.78 -3.52
C ILE A 113 -0.28 4.58 -4.87
N PRO A 114 0.45 4.13 -5.91
CA PRO A 114 -0.14 3.95 -7.23
C PRO A 114 -1.28 2.93 -7.16
N VAL A 115 -2.31 3.14 -7.99
CA VAL A 115 -3.40 2.17 -8.13
C VAL A 115 -2.82 0.82 -8.54
N PHE A 116 -3.13 -0.23 -7.79
CA PHE A 116 -2.76 -1.59 -8.13
C PHE A 116 -3.97 -2.52 -8.09
N ARG A 117 -3.90 -3.57 -8.91
CA ARG A 117 -4.98 -4.55 -9.04
C ARG A 117 -4.85 -5.63 -7.98
N LEU A 118 -5.98 -6.02 -7.42
CA LEU A 118 -6.18 -7.31 -6.77
C LEU A 118 -6.90 -8.18 -7.77
N ALA A 119 -6.28 -9.23 -8.29
CA ALA A 119 -6.90 -10.08 -9.30
C ALA A 119 -6.39 -11.51 -9.20
N ILE A 120 -7.29 -12.47 -9.43
CA ILE A 120 -6.91 -13.86 -9.65
C ILE A 120 -6.05 -13.92 -10.93
N PRO A 121 -4.90 -14.64 -10.95
CA PRO A 121 -3.98 -14.64 -12.08
C PRO A 121 -4.62 -14.96 -13.44
N THR A 122 -5.60 -15.87 -13.46
CA THR A 122 -6.33 -16.27 -14.67
C THR A 122 -7.22 -15.18 -15.28
N LEU A 123 -7.42 -14.05 -14.60
CA LEU A 123 -8.20 -12.91 -15.06
C LEU A 123 -7.33 -11.74 -15.55
N ILE A 124 -6.01 -11.89 -15.55
CA ILE A 124 -5.06 -10.88 -16.03
C ILE A 124 -4.64 -11.28 -17.45
N ASN A 125 -5.45 -10.90 -18.45
CA ASN A 125 -5.10 -10.99 -19.87
C ASN A 125 -4.53 -9.66 -20.38
#